data_AF-A0A2E0CDR5-F1
#
_entry.id   AF-A0A2E0CDR5-F1
#
_cell.length_a   1.000
_cell.length_b   1.000
_cell.length_c   1.000
_cell.angle_alpha   90.00
_cell.angle_beta   90.00
_cell.angle_gamma   90.00
#
_symmetry.space_group_name_H-M   'P 1'
#
loop_
_entity.id
_entity.type
_entity.pdbx_description
1 polymer ?
#
loop_
_entity_poly.entity_id
_entity_poly.type
_entity_poly.pdbx_seq_one_letter_code
_entity_poly.pdbx_strand_id
1 'polypeptide(L)'
;MSDFETAIWQEYQSDGVVVVGIINTSNPNQLNQFIEENSITYPIIFDPGSPGGVQGGNTYNLYYMPNDGSPYPRDFIINQDGIIEYANNEIDTAWMLSIIDGLLSGNCSDWELGDINNDNMINILDIVNLINYILGIVSPNECEYLISDINEDSNLDILDIVLIINSILGGA
;
A
#
# COMPACT_ATOMS: atom_id res chain seq x y z
N MET A 1 -1.75 12.03 15.01
CA MET A 1 -3.13 11.89 14.46
C MET A 1 -3.46 12.93 13.41
N SER A 2 -3.16 14.23 13.60
CA SER A 2 -3.24 15.23 12.52
C SER A 2 -2.31 14.90 11.35
N ASP A 3 -1.11 14.40 11.66
CA ASP A 3 -0.09 14.19 10.64
C ASP A 3 -0.47 13.07 9.66
N PHE A 4 -1.27 12.10 10.11
CA PHE A 4 -1.80 11.02 9.26
C PHE A 4 -2.92 11.49 8.35
N GLU A 5 -3.69 12.51 8.74
CA GLU A 5 -4.75 13.06 7.90
C GLU A 5 -4.14 13.53 6.57
N THR A 6 -3.10 14.35 6.63
CA THR A 6 -2.45 14.88 5.42
C THR A 6 -1.42 13.95 4.81
N ALA A 7 -0.58 13.29 5.63
CA ALA A 7 0.56 12.54 5.09
C ALA A 7 0.17 11.16 4.54
N ILE A 8 -0.93 10.57 5.00
CA ILE A 8 -1.31 9.20 4.62
C ILE A 8 -2.74 9.15 4.09
N TRP A 9 -3.73 9.58 4.88
CA TRP A 9 -5.13 9.42 4.50
C TRP A 9 -5.47 10.21 3.24
N GLN A 10 -5.20 11.51 3.21
CA GLN A 10 -5.53 12.33 2.05
C GLN A 10 -4.73 11.96 0.80
N GLU A 11 -3.49 11.51 0.99
CA GLU A 11 -2.58 11.13 -0.10
C GLU A 11 -3.00 9.79 -0.75
N TYR A 12 -3.24 8.75 0.05
CA TYR A 12 -3.38 7.38 -0.47
C TYR A 12 -4.81 6.82 -0.44
N GLN A 13 -5.81 7.56 0.05
CA GLN A 13 -7.20 7.07 0.09
C GLN A 13 -7.75 6.71 -1.29
N SER A 14 -7.29 7.37 -2.36
CA SER A 14 -7.66 7.03 -3.74
C SER A 14 -7.01 5.74 -4.24
N ASP A 15 -5.90 5.33 -3.62
CA ASP A 15 -5.10 4.17 -3.99
C ASP A 15 -5.50 2.93 -3.18
N GLY A 16 -6.58 3.04 -2.39
CA GLY A 16 -7.14 1.93 -1.62
C GLY A 16 -6.61 1.81 -0.19
N VAL A 17 -5.75 2.73 0.27
CA VAL A 17 -5.30 2.75 1.67
C VAL A 17 -6.42 3.25 2.57
N VAL A 18 -6.69 2.50 3.65
CA VAL A 18 -7.67 2.88 4.68
C VAL A 18 -6.96 3.20 5.98
N VAL A 19 -7.15 4.42 6.48
CA VAL A 19 -6.68 4.84 7.81
C VAL A 19 -7.83 4.73 8.81
N VAL A 20 -7.59 4.15 9.97
CA VAL A 20 -8.58 4.06 11.06
C VAL A 20 -7.97 4.50 12.37
N GLY A 21 -8.55 5.52 12.99
CA GLY A 21 -8.22 5.92 14.36
C GLY A 21 -8.96 5.06 15.37
N ILE A 22 -8.28 4.59 16.42
CA ILE A 22 -8.90 3.83 17.50
C ILE A 22 -8.82 4.65 18.79
N ILE A 23 -9.97 4.90 19.42
CA ILE A 23 -10.05 5.69 20.66
C ILE A 23 -10.73 4.88 21.76
N ASN A 24 -10.34 5.07 23.00
CA ASN A 24 -10.99 4.41 24.15
C ASN A 24 -11.91 5.35 24.95
N THR A 25 -12.14 6.58 24.47
CA THR A 25 -13.11 7.51 25.06
C THR A 25 -14.47 7.37 24.37
N SER A 26 -15.52 7.26 25.16
CA SER A 26 -16.91 7.24 24.68
C SER A 26 -17.59 8.61 24.81
N ASN A 27 -16.88 9.66 25.24
CA ASN A 27 -17.45 11.00 25.40
C ASN A 27 -17.59 11.69 24.04
N PRO A 28 -18.82 11.88 23.50
CA PRO A 28 -19.02 12.40 22.16
C PRO A 28 -18.55 13.86 22.01
N ASN A 29 -18.65 14.66 23.08
CA ASN A 29 -18.26 16.07 23.01
C ASN A 29 -16.74 16.21 22.85
N GLN A 30 -15.96 15.43 23.62
CA GLN A 30 -14.51 15.44 23.51
C GLN A 30 -14.04 14.91 22.15
N LEU A 31 -14.69 13.85 21.65
CA LEU A 31 -14.39 13.28 20.34
C LEU A 31 -14.69 14.27 19.22
N ASN A 32 -15.89 14.85 19.20
CA ASN A 32 -16.30 15.77 18.14
C ASN A 32 -15.42 17.02 18.13
N GLN A 33 -15.07 17.56 19.31
CA GLN A 33 -14.13 18.66 19.43
C GLN A 33 -12.75 18.28 18.85
N PHE A 34 -12.22 17.11 19.19
CA PHE A 34 -10.93 16.65 18.67
C PHE A 34 -10.93 16.48 17.14
N ILE A 35 -12.00 15.89 16.58
CA ILE A 35 -12.17 15.73 15.14
C ILE A 35 -12.19 17.11 14.45
N GLU A 36 -12.98 18.04 14.97
CA GLU A 36 -13.12 19.39 14.41
C GLU A 36 -11.80 20.18 14.50
N GLU A 37 -11.13 20.17 15.65
CA GLU A 37 -9.86 20.88 15.87
C GLU A 37 -8.72 20.37 14.97
N ASN A 38 -8.73 19.08 14.60
CA ASN A 38 -7.69 18.47 13.79
C ASN A 38 -8.11 18.23 12.34
N SER A 39 -9.33 18.64 11.96
CA SER A 39 -9.89 18.42 10.62
C SER A 39 -9.81 16.96 10.16
N ILE A 40 -10.00 16.01 11.08
CA ILE A 40 -9.90 14.58 10.78
C ILE A 40 -11.07 14.15 9.91
N THR A 41 -10.77 13.45 8.82
CA THR A 41 -11.77 12.89 7.91
C THR A 41 -11.72 11.37 7.79
N TYR A 42 -10.62 10.73 8.22
CA TYR A 42 -10.57 9.27 8.31
C TYR A 42 -11.49 8.72 9.42
N PRO A 43 -12.02 7.49 9.26
CA PRO A 43 -12.85 6.85 10.27
C PRO A 43 -12.19 6.74 11.64
N ILE A 44 -12.95 7.07 12.70
CA ILE A 44 -12.56 6.78 14.10
C ILE A 44 -13.53 5.75 14.69
N ILE A 45 -12.98 4.70 15.30
CA ILE A 45 -13.74 3.65 15.99
C ILE A 45 -13.49 3.67 17.50
N PHE A 46 -14.54 3.35 18.25
CA PHE A 46 -14.50 3.26 19.71
C PHE A 46 -14.02 1.88 20.15
N ASP A 47 -13.00 1.84 21.00
CA ASP A 47 -12.46 0.68 21.69
C ASP A 47 -13.07 0.54 23.09
N PRO A 48 -13.99 -0.42 23.31
CA PRO A 48 -14.62 -0.63 24.61
C PRO A 48 -13.68 -1.32 25.59
N GLY A 49 -14.08 -1.44 26.86
CA GLY A 49 -13.32 -2.21 27.86
C GLY A 49 -12.24 -1.42 28.58
N SER A 50 -12.20 -0.10 28.40
CA SER A 50 -11.42 0.82 29.24
C SER A 50 -12.31 1.50 30.28
N PRO A 51 -11.86 1.71 31.54
CA PRO A 51 -12.51 2.62 32.47
C PRO A 51 -12.32 4.12 32.09
N GLY A 52 -11.62 4.41 30.98
CA GLY A 52 -11.24 5.73 30.50
C GLY A 52 -9.77 6.08 30.79
N GLY A 53 -9.23 7.07 30.07
CA GLY A 53 -7.86 7.57 30.24
C GLY A 53 -6.89 7.09 29.15
N VAL A 54 -5.58 7.24 29.42
CA VAL A 54 -4.50 7.01 28.45
C VAL A 54 -4.07 5.54 28.29
N GLN A 55 -4.81 4.59 28.86
CA GLN A 55 -4.49 3.15 28.72
C GLN A 55 -5.76 2.32 28.80
N GLY A 56 -5.72 1.15 28.18
CA GLY A 56 -6.78 0.15 28.24
C GLY A 56 -7.81 0.30 27.12
N GLY A 57 -8.59 -0.77 26.97
CA GLY A 57 -9.43 -1.04 25.81
C GLY A 57 -9.18 -2.48 25.34
N ASN A 58 -10.19 -3.11 24.75
CA ASN A 58 -10.09 -4.50 24.32
C ASN A 58 -9.06 -4.63 23.18
N THR A 59 -9.16 -3.77 22.17
CA THR A 59 -8.19 -3.72 21.06
C THR A 59 -6.83 -3.25 21.55
N TYR A 60 -6.80 -2.23 22.42
CA TYR A 60 -5.57 -1.75 23.06
C TYR A 60 -4.79 -2.89 23.73
N ASN A 61 -5.48 -3.81 24.41
CA ASN A 61 -4.86 -4.91 25.14
C ASN A 61 -4.39 -6.05 24.23
N LEU A 62 -5.07 -6.28 23.10
CA LEU A 62 -4.69 -7.31 22.13
C LEU A 62 -3.42 -6.95 21.37
N TYR A 63 -3.24 -5.67 21.03
CA TYR A 63 -2.09 -5.15 20.28
C TYR A 63 -1.03 -4.54 21.20
N TYR A 64 -0.77 -5.20 22.34
CA TYR A 64 0.21 -4.76 23.31
C TYR A 64 1.65 -4.98 22.81
N MET A 65 2.48 -3.92 22.83
CA MET A 65 3.90 -3.97 22.48
C MET A 65 4.76 -3.96 23.76
N PRO A 66 5.55 -5.02 24.04
CA PRO A 66 6.39 -5.10 25.23
C PRO A 66 7.66 -4.23 25.11
N ASN A 67 8.07 -3.62 26.24
CA ASN A 67 9.31 -2.83 26.45
C ASN A 67 9.34 -1.41 25.86
N ASP A 68 8.18 -0.89 25.49
CA ASP A 68 8.06 0.41 24.84
C ASP A 68 7.73 1.54 25.83
N GLY A 69 8.57 2.57 25.86
CA GLY A 69 8.58 3.61 26.90
C GLY A 69 7.40 4.60 26.86
N SER A 70 6.73 4.72 25.70
CA SER A 70 5.51 5.52 25.56
C SER A 70 4.29 4.61 25.32
N PRO A 71 3.17 4.83 26.04
CA PRO A 71 1.92 4.13 25.75
C PRO A 71 1.26 4.59 24.43
N TYR A 72 1.68 5.73 23.87
CA TYR A 72 1.16 6.32 22.62
C TYR A 72 2.19 7.13 21.82
N PRO A 73 2.01 7.30 20.51
CA PRO A 73 1.03 6.62 19.65
C PRO A 73 1.31 5.11 19.55
N ARG A 74 0.44 4.35 18.88
CA ARG A 74 0.68 2.94 18.53
C ARG A 74 0.12 2.70 17.15
N ASP A 75 1.01 2.69 16.20
CA ASP A 75 0.68 2.76 14.79
C ASP A 75 1.01 1.41 14.16
N PHE A 76 0.08 0.93 13.33
CA PHE A 76 0.17 -0.35 12.64
C PHE A 76 -0.10 -0.14 11.16
N ILE A 77 0.68 -0.80 10.30
CA ILE A 77 0.36 -0.96 8.87
C ILE A 77 0.07 -2.43 8.65
N ILE A 78 -1.07 -2.71 8.05
CA ILE A 78 -1.57 -4.05 7.78
C ILE A 78 -1.71 -4.18 6.26
N ASN A 79 -1.09 -5.19 5.67
CA ASN A 79 -1.17 -5.45 4.24
C ASN A 79 -2.53 -6.08 3.85
N GLN A 80 -2.71 -6.32 2.56
CA GLN A 80 -3.93 -6.83 1.95
C GLN A 80 -4.28 -8.27 2.41
N ASP A 81 -3.29 -9.04 2.88
CA ASP A 81 -3.47 -10.38 3.45
C ASP A 81 -3.77 -10.37 4.96
N GLY A 82 -3.82 -9.18 5.58
CA GLY A 82 -4.07 -9.02 7.02
C GLY A 82 -2.83 -9.22 7.88
N ILE A 83 -1.63 -9.19 7.31
CA ILE A 83 -0.34 -9.29 8.03
C ILE A 83 0.14 -7.90 8.44
N ILE A 84 0.67 -7.79 9.66
CA ILE A 84 1.26 -6.55 10.18
C ILE A 84 2.67 -6.39 9.59
N GLU A 85 2.85 -5.33 8.80
CA GLU A 85 4.13 -4.97 8.17
C GLU A 85 4.89 -3.88 8.96
N TYR A 86 4.15 -3.12 9.77
CA TYR A 86 4.69 -2.10 10.65
C TYR A 86 3.97 -2.13 11.98
N ALA A 87 4.72 -2.03 13.08
CA ALA A 87 4.20 -1.82 14.43
C ALA A 87 5.22 -0.99 15.21
N ASN A 88 4.85 0.23 15.61
CA ASN A 88 5.74 1.10 16.38
C ASN A 88 4.94 2.00 17.33
N ASN A 89 5.57 2.36 18.45
CA ASN A 89 5.04 3.30 19.44
C ASN A 89 5.61 4.73 19.29
N GLU A 90 6.54 4.92 18.36
CA GLU A 90 7.05 6.21 17.93
C GLU A 90 6.67 6.44 16.47
N ILE A 91 6.20 7.65 16.15
CA ILE A 91 5.83 7.99 14.79
C ILE A 91 7.09 8.17 13.94
N ASP A 92 7.25 7.33 12.93
CA ASP A 92 8.24 7.49 11.85
C ASP A 92 7.50 7.51 10.51
N THR A 93 7.04 8.70 10.13
CA THR A 93 6.26 8.89 8.91
C THR A 93 7.06 8.50 7.67
N ALA A 94 8.37 8.75 7.62
CA ALA A 94 9.17 8.40 6.45
C ALA A 94 9.23 6.88 6.24
N TRP A 95 9.40 6.12 7.33
CA TRP A 95 9.39 4.66 7.24
C TRP A 95 7.98 4.12 6.90
N MET A 96 6.93 4.69 7.51
CA MET A 96 5.54 4.32 7.19
C MET A 96 5.23 4.51 5.71
N LEU A 97 5.58 5.66 5.13
CA LEU A 97 5.37 5.94 3.71
C LEU A 97 6.09 4.92 2.83
N SER A 98 7.36 4.60 3.13
CA SER A 98 8.11 3.59 2.36
C SER A 98 7.47 2.21 2.37
N ILE A 99 6.82 1.82 3.48
CA ILE A 99 6.10 0.55 3.56
C ILE A 99 4.80 0.62 2.75
N ILE A 100 4.04 1.71 2.89
CA ILE A 100 2.78 1.89 2.15
C ILE A 100 3.04 1.87 0.64
N ASP A 101 4.03 2.62 0.17
CA ASP A 101 4.43 2.62 -1.24
C ASP A 101 4.79 1.20 -1.70
N GLY A 102 5.63 0.49 -0.94
CA GLY A 102 6.00 -0.89 -1.27
C GLY A 102 4.82 -1.88 -1.30
N LEU A 103 3.81 -1.66 -0.46
CA LEU A 103 2.58 -2.48 -0.45
C LEU A 103 1.62 -2.12 -1.59
N LEU A 104 1.66 -0.89 -2.08
CA LEU A 104 0.84 -0.42 -3.20
C LEU A 104 1.46 -0.76 -4.55
N SER A 105 2.80 -0.83 -4.64
CA SER A 105 3.54 -1.08 -5.87
C SER A 105 3.25 -2.41 -6.58
N GLY A 106 2.41 -3.26 -5.99
CA GLY A 106 2.14 -4.62 -6.47
C GLY A 106 3.39 -5.48 -6.28
N ASN A 107 3.25 -6.64 -5.65
CA ASN A 107 4.37 -7.55 -5.61
C ASN A 107 4.54 -8.23 -6.98
N CYS A 108 5.29 -7.59 -7.88
CA CYS A 108 5.61 -8.15 -9.19
C CYS A 108 6.77 -9.16 -9.13
N SER A 109 7.29 -9.49 -7.94
CA SER A 109 8.43 -10.41 -7.77
C SER A 109 8.19 -11.79 -8.39
N ASP A 110 6.93 -12.17 -8.49
CA ASP A 110 6.50 -13.48 -8.95
C ASP A 110 6.11 -13.48 -10.43
N TRP A 111 6.13 -12.32 -11.10
CA TRP A 111 5.84 -12.19 -12.53
C TRP A 111 7.10 -12.43 -13.35
N GLU A 112 6.97 -13.20 -14.42
CA GLU A 112 8.07 -13.47 -15.34
C GLU A 112 8.24 -12.31 -16.35
N LEU A 113 9.48 -11.84 -16.53
CA LEU A 113 9.77 -10.77 -17.48
C LEU A 113 9.34 -11.18 -18.90
N GLY A 114 8.46 -10.39 -19.53
CA GLY A 114 7.88 -10.68 -20.84
C GLY A 114 6.61 -11.54 -20.85
N ASP A 115 6.14 -12.06 -19.71
CA ASP A 115 4.83 -12.73 -19.54
C ASP A 115 3.77 -11.69 -19.12
N ILE A 116 3.38 -10.85 -20.07
CA ILE A 116 2.66 -9.59 -19.86
C ILE A 116 1.25 -9.81 -19.31
N ASN A 117 0.57 -10.88 -19.73
CA ASN A 117 -0.72 -11.23 -19.17
C ASN A 117 -0.64 -12.18 -17.95
N ASN A 118 0.57 -12.49 -17.49
CA ASN A 118 0.86 -13.36 -16.36
C ASN A 118 0.11 -14.71 -16.45
N ASP A 119 0.13 -15.32 -17.64
CA ASP A 119 -0.49 -16.62 -17.90
C ASP A 119 0.50 -17.80 -17.85
N ASN A 120 1.73 -17.51 -17.41
CA ASN A 120 2.88 -18.39 -17.33
C ASN A 120 3.39 -18.88 -18.70
N MET A 121 3.07 -18.18 -19.79
CA MET A 121 3.55 -18.52 -21.13
C MET A 121 3.93 -17.28 -21.93
N ILE A 122 5.23 -16.99 -22.05
CA ILE A 122 5.72 -15.98 -22.99
C ILE A 122 5.43 -16.39 -24.44
N ASN A 123 4.49 -15.70 -25.10
CA ASN A 123 4.04 -16.01 -26.45
C ASN A 123 3.57 -14.75 -27.23
N ILE A 124 2.88 -14.97 -28.36
CA ILE A 124 2.42 -13.88 -29.23
C ILE A 124 1.37 -12.97 -28.55
N LEU A 125 0.65 -13.47 -27.54
CA LEU A 125 -0.34 -12.70 -26.80
C LEU A 125 0.32 -11.58 -25.98
N ASP A 126 1.49 -11.82 -25.39
CA ASP A 126 2.28 -10.80 -24.68
C ASP A 126 2.70 -9.68 -25.61
N ILE A 127 3.19 -10.04 -26.80
CA ILE A 127 3.54 -9.07 -27.84
C ILE A 127 2.32 -8.22 -28.25
N VAL A 128 1.14 -8.82 -28.36
CA VAL A 128 -0.09 -8.08 -28.69
C VAL A 128 -0.46 -7.11 -27.56
N ASN A 129 -0.31 -7.50 -26.30
CA ASN A 129 -0.53 -6.62 -25.15
C ASN A 129 0.46 -5.46 -25.14
N LEU A 130 1.74 -5.73 -25.33
CA LEU A 130 2.79 -4.71 -25.44
C LEU A 130 2.51 -3.70 -26.56
N ILE A 131 2.10 -4.18 -27.74
CA ILE A 131 1.70 -3.29 -28.85
C ILE A 131 0.53 -2.39 -28.44
N ASN A 132 -0.46 -2.91 -27.71
CA ASN A 132 -1.58 -2.08 -27.23
C ASN A 132 -1.12 -1.00 -26.24
N TYR A 133 -0.14 -1.31 -25.39
CA TYR A 133 0.47 -0.34 -24.47
C TYR A 133 1.24 0.75 -25.23
N ILE A 134 2.11 0.36 -26.16
CA ILE A 134 2.89 1.29 -27.01
C ILE A 134 1.98 2.20 -27.83
N LEU A 135 0.86 1.67 -28.34
CA LEU A 135 -0.12 2.44 -29.10
C LEU A 135 -1.07 3.27 -28.22
N GLY A 136 -0.99 3.15 -26.88
CA GLY A 136 -1.87 3.83 -25.93
C GLY A 136 -3.34 3.40 -26.03
N ILE A 137 -3.61 2.20 -26.56
CA ILE A 137 -4.96 1.63 -26.66
C ILE A 137 -5.43 1.17 -25.28
N VAL A 138 -4.50 0.61 -24.49
CA VAL A 138 -4.69 0.18 -23.10
C VAL A 138 -3.53 0.77 -22.29
N SER A 139 -3.80 1.22 -21.06
CA SER A 139 -2.73 1.59 -20.12
C SER A 139 -2.35 0.35 -19.32
N PRO A 140 -1.06 -0.03 -19.26
CA PRO A 140 -0.63 -1.10 -18.37
C PRO A 140 -0.83 -0.67 -16.91
N ASN A 141 -1.05 -1.64 -16.02
CA ASN A 141 -0.83 -1.45 -14.59
C ASN A 141 0.68 -1.46 -14.26
N GLU A 142 1.06 -1.24 -13.00
CA GLU A 142 2.46 -1.16 -12.58
C GLU A 142 3.25 -2.44 -12.90
N CYS A 143 2.73 -3.62 -12.57
CA CYS A 143 3.41 -4.88 -12.88
C CYS A 143 3.51 -5.10 -14.39
N GLU A 144 2.42 -4.91 -15.12
CA GLU A 144 2.41 -5.03 -16.58
C GLU A 144 3.44 -4.09 -17.22
N TYR A 145 3.58 -2.86 -16.73
CA TYR A 145 4.58 -1.91 -17.21
C TYR A 145 6.00 -2.41 -16.93
N LEU A 146 6.29 -2.76 -15.68
CA LEU A 146 7.60 -3.20 -15.23
C LEU A 146 8.09 -4.44 -15.99
N ILE A 147 7.22 -5.44 -16.17
CA ILE A 147 7.61 -6.68 -16.86
C ILE A 147 7.50 -6.59 -18.39
N SER A 148 6.93 -5.51 -18.92
CA SER A 148 6.93 -5.19 -20.36
C SER A 148 8.18 -4.44 -20.81
N ASP A 149 8.88 -3.75 -19.91
CA ASP A 149 10.14 -3.04 -20.15
C ASP A 149 11.31 -4.02 -20.06
N ILE A 150 11.55 -4.76 -21.15
CA ILE A 150 12.44 -5.94 -21.15
C ILE A 150 13.91 -5.52 -21.07
N ASN A 151 14.25 -4.32 -21.56
CA ASN A 151 15.60 -3.79 -21.49
C ASN A 151 15.85 -2.88 -20.27
N GLU A 152 14.83 -2.66 -19.44
CA GLU A 152 14.85 -1.81 -18.25
C GLU A 152 15.29 -0.36 -18.52
N ASP A 153 14.97 0.17 -19.70
CA ASP A 153 15.31 1.56 -20.09
C ASP A 153 14.22 2.59 -19.78
N SER A 154 13.15 2.14 -19.11
CA SER A 154 11.98 2.92 -18.73
C SER A 154 11.15 3.44 -19.90
N ASN A 155 11.30 2.87 -21.11
CA ASN A 155 10.42 3.16 -22.24
C ASN A 155 9.86 1.85 -22.78
N LEU A 156 8.52 1.77 -22.92
CA LEU A 156 7.90 0.71 -23.69
C LEU A 156 7.95 1.06 -25.17
N ASP A 157 8.77 0.35 -25.94
CA ASP A 157 8.89 0.56 -27.38
C ASP A 157 9.15 -0.71 -28.20
N ILE A 158 9.55 -0.54 -29.46
CA ILE A 158 9.77 -1.65 -30.37
C ILE A 158 10.95 -2.56 -29.95
N LEU A 159 11.89 -2.05 -29.15
CA LEU A 159 13.02 -2.81 -28.65
C LEU A 159 12.55 -3.91 -27.69
N ASP A 160 11.59 -3.62 -26.81
CA ASP A 160 10.99 -4.61 -25.91
C ASP A 160 10.30 -5.74 -26.69
N ILE A 161 9.55 -5.38 -27.73
CA ILE A 161 8.91 -6.38 -28.63
C ILE A 161 9.97 -7.29 -29.24
N VAL A 162 11.08 -6.74 -29.73
CA VAL A 162 12.16 -7.53 -30.34
C VAL A 162 12.78 -8.49 -29.33
N LEU A 163 12.93 -8.06 -28.07
CA LEU A 163 13.47 -8.90 -27.00
C LEU A 163 12.52 -10.06 -26.63
N ILE A 164 11.21 -9.82 -26.55
CA ILE A 164 10.22 -10.90 -26.36
C ILE A 164 10.22 -11.86 -27.56
N ILE A 165 10.30 -11.37 -28.79
CA ILE A 165 10.40 -12.25 -29.97
C ILE A 165 11.64 -13.14 -29.88
N ASN A 166 12.78 -12.58 -29.47
CA ASN A 166 14.02 -13.34 -29.34
C ASN A 166 13.92 -14.41 -28.23
N SER A 167 13.21 -14.15 -27.13
CA SER A 167 12.99 -15.15 -26.09
C SER A 167 12.09 -16.29 -26.59
N ILE A 168 11.01 -15.99 -27.31
CA ILE A 168 10.11 -16.98 -27.90
C ILE A 168 10.83 -17.87 -28.93
N LEU A 169 11.67 -17.26 -29.77
CA LEU A 169 12.40 -17.97 -30.81
C LEU A 169 13.64 -18.72 -30.28
N GLY A 170 13.93 -18.61 -28.97
CA GLY A 170 15.03 -19.31 -28.31
C GLY A 170 16.41 -18.83 -28.78
N GLY A 171 16.58 -17.50 -28.88
CA GLY A 171 17.72 -16.82 -29.51
C GLY A 171 19.06 -17.56 -29.45
N ALA A 172 19.64 -17.79 -30.63
CA ALA A 172 21.00 -18.31 -30.85
C ALA A 172 22.07 -17.24 -30.65
#